data_AF-A0A1F8UZ05-F1
#
_entry.id   AF-A0A1F8UZ05-F1
#
_cell.length_a   1.000
_cell.length_b   1.000
_cell.length_c   1.000
_cell.angle_alpha   90.00
_cell.angle_beta   90.00
_cell.angle_gamma   90.00
#
_symmetry.space_group_name_H-M   'P 1'
#
loop_
_entity.id
_entity.type
_entity.pdbx_description
1 polymer ?
#
loop_
_entity_poly.entity_id
_entity_poly.type
_entity_poly.pdbx_seq_one_letter_code
_entity_poly.pdbx_strand_id
1 'polypeptide(L)'
;MENFSSISTTVSPTSAGRGETVLVTAHLKDIVCDVKNVLINIPQYGLTEIMKEQDENTYVLSYMIPWDVLSGSYTVNVYVMDQENKKSSTGSFVYTVK
;
A
#
# COMPACT_ATOMS: atom_id res chain seq x y z
N MET A 1 2.33 -2.50 27.47
CA MET A 1 2.83 -2.98 26.17
C MET A 1 1.94 -2.37 25.12
N GLU A 2 2.48 -1.49 24.29
CA GLU A 2 1.77 -1.03 23.10
C GLU A 2 1.78 -2.19 22.11
N ASN A 3 0.60 -2.80 21.89
CA ASN A 3 0.48 -3.84 20.88
C ASN A 3 0.36 -3.12 19.54
N PHE A 4 1.37 -3.24 18.69
CA PHE A 4 1.33 -2.67 17.34
C PHE A 4 1.06 -3.79 16.33
N SER A 5 0.07 -3.57 15.48
CA SER A 5 -0.05 -4.37 14.26
C SER A 5 1.11 -4.04 13.34
N SER A 6 1.72 -5.04 12.72
CA SER A 6 2.79 -4.85 11.75
C SER A 6 2.29 -5.13 10.34
N ILE A 7 2.81 -4.37 9.37
CA ILE A 7 2.47 -4.50 7.94
C ILE A 7 3.73 -4.89 7.20
N SER A 8 3.66 -5.97 6.43
CA SER A 8 4.68 -6.33 5.45
C SER A 8 4.14 -6.06 4.06
N THR A 9 4.91 -5.35 3.23
CA THR A 9 4.47 -4.93 1.89
C THR A 9 5.44 -5.41 0.82
N THR A 10 4.90 -5.88 -0.31
CA THR A 10 5.66 -6.23 -1.51
C THR A 10 5.05 -5.56 -2.74
N VAL A 11 5.89 -5.32 -3.75
CA VAL A 11 5.48 -4.75 -5.04
C VAL A 11 6.09 -5.56 -6.17
N SER A 12 5.30 -5.83 -7.21
CA SER A 12 5.74 -6.56 -8.39
C SER A 12 5.17 -5.92 -9.66
N PRO A 13 6.02 -5.55 -10.64
CA PRO A 13 7.48 -5.51 -10.54
C PRO A 13 7.97 -4.36 -9.62
N THR A 14 9.21 -4.46 -9.11
CA THR A 14 9.84 -3.36 -8.35
C THR A 14 10.30 -2.20 -9.24
N SER A 15 10.32 -2.41 -10.57
CA SER A 15 10.51 -1.37 -11.56
C SER A 15 9.59 -1.56 -12.77
N ALA A 16 8.85 -0.51 -13.13
CA ALA A 16 7.88 -0.48 -14.21
C ALA A 16 7.89 0.88 -14.92
N GLY A 17 7.45 0.90 -16.17
CA GLY A 17 7.28 2.10 -16.96
C GLY A 17 5.94 2.79 -16.71
N ARG A 18 5.86 4.03 -17.18
CA ARG A 18 4.58 4.77 -17.28
C ARG A 18 3.55 3.97 -18.08
N GLY A 19 2.31 3.92 -17.60
CA GLY A 19 1.24 3.13 -18.19
C GLY A 19 1.29 1.63 -17.94
N GLU A 20 2.36 1.12 -17.34
CA GLU A 20 2.42 -0.28 -16.90
C GLU A 20 1.65 -0.45 -15.58
N THR A 21 1.18 -1.67 -15.35
CA THR A 21 0.48 -2.04 -14.13
C THR A 21 1.43 -2.66 -13.12
N VAL A 22 1.29 -2.28 -11.86
CA VAL A 22 2.01 -2.86 -10.74
C VAL A 22 1.01 -3.47 -9.75
N LEU A 23 1.40 -4.60 -9.16
CA LEU A 23 0.68 -5.25 -8.09
C LEU A 23 1.38 -4.95 -6.76
N VAL A 24 0.61 -4.44 -5.80
CA VAL A 24 1.05 -4.25 -4.41
C VAL A 24 0.29 -5.23 -3.54
N THR A 25 1.03 -5.94 -2.68
CA THR A 25 0.48 -6.85 -1.69
C THR A 25 0.88 -6.38 -0.29
N ALA A 26 -0.08 -6.32 0.61
CA ALA A 26 0.12 -6.01 2.03
C ALA A 26 -0.37 -7.18 2.88
N HIS A 27 0.49 -7.65 3.78
CA HIS A 27 0.17 -8.69 4.76
C HIS A 27 0.17 -8.08 6.15
N LEU A 28 -0.95 -8.18 6.85
CA LEU A 28 -1.10 -7.72 8.21
C LEU A 28 -0.72 -8.84 9.18
N LYS A 29 0.05 -8.50 10.22
CA LYS A 29 0.42 -9.41 11.31
C LYS A 29 0.13 -8.75 12.66
N ASP A 30 -0.17 -9.57 13.65
CA ASP A 30 -0.44 -9.12 15.03
C ASP A 30 -1.55 -8.05 15.07
N ILE A 31 -2.66 -8.32 14.38
CA ILE A 31 -3.80 -7.41 14.29
C ILE A 31 -4.42 -7.24 15.67
N VAL A 32 -4.40 -6.01 16.20
CA VAL A 32 -4.89 -5.69 17.55
C VAL A 32 -6.16 -4.85 17.54
N CYS A 33 -6.65 -4.52 16.34
CA CYS A 33 -7.85 -3.72 16.12
C CYS A 33 -8.68 -4.28 14.98
N ASP A 34 -9.98 -4.01 14.99
CA ASP A 34 -10.85 -4.35 13.86
C ASP A 34 -10.47 -3.51 12.63
N VAL A 35 -10.00 -4.18 11.58
CA VAL A 35 -9.62 -3.54 10.32
C VAL A 35 -10.88 -3.15 9.57
N LYS A 36 -11.01 -1.85 9.24
CA LYS A 36 -12.05 -1.35 8.35
C LYS A 36 -11.58 -1.35 6.91
N ASN A 37 -10.41 -0.76 6.65
CA ASN A 37 -9.81 -0.66 5.32
C ASN A 37 -8.28 -0.68 5.41
N VAL A 38 -7.64 -1.17 4.36
CA VAL A 38 -6.20 -0.95 4.12
C VAL A 38 -6.07 0.00 2.95
N LEU A 39 -5.28 1.05 3.12
CA LEU A 39 -5.10 2.11 2.13
C LEU A 39 -3.66 2.14 1.66
N ILE A 40 -3.47 2.42 0.37
CA ILE A 40 -2.19 2.81 -0.20
C ILE A 40 -2.21 4.31 -0.49
N ASN A 41 -1.07 4.97 -0.34
CA ASN A 41 -0.88 6.36 -0.72
C ASN A 41 0.47 6.55 -1.39
N ILE A 42 0.45 7.20 -2.56
CA ILE A 42 1.64 7.64 -3.29
C ILE A 42 1.53 9.17 -3.41
N PRO A 43 2.09 9.92 -2.44
CA PRO A 43 1.90 11.37 -2.37
C PRO A 43 2.32 12.10 -3.64
N GLN A 44 3.39 11.66 -4.29
CA GLN A 44 3.91 12.26 -5.50
C GLN A 44 2.95 12.11 -6.69
N TYR A 45 2.01 11.18 -6.64
CA TYR A 45 0.97 10.99 -7.66
C TYR A 45 -0.36 11.63 -7.25
N GLY A 46 -0.49 12.03 -5.99
CA GLY A 46 -1.81 12.31 -5.40
C GLY A 46 -2.72 11.08 -5.36
N LEU A 47 -2.16 9.86 -5.42
CA LEU A 47 -2.93 8.61 -5.44
C LEU A 47 -3.21 8.15 -4.02
N THR A 48 -4.47 7.89 -3.70
CA THR A 48 -4.90 7.20 -2.48
C THR A 48 -6.00 6.21 -2.83
N GLU A 49 -5.77 4.94 -2.58
CA GLU A 49 -6.67 3.85 -3.00
C GLU A 49 -6.89 2.85 -1.87
N ILE A 50 -8.08 2.24 -1.85
CA ILE A 50 -8.42 1.16 -0.93
C ILE A 50 -7.93 -0.15 -1.54
N MET A 51 -7.11 -0.88 -0.79
CA MET A 51 -6.67 -2.22 -1.15
C MET A 51 -7.81 -3.22 -0.91
N LYS A 52 -7.95 -4.18 -1.81
CA LYS A 52 -8.96 -5.24 -1.71
C LYS A 52 -8.42 -6.40 -0.88
N GLU A 53 -9.19 -6.90 0.06
CA GLU A 53 -8.88 -8.14 0.76
C GLU A 53 -8.96 -9.33 -0.22
N GLN A 54 -7.89 -10.12 -0.29
CA GLN A 54 -7.80 -11.30 -1.15
C GLN A 54 -7.95 -12.58 -0.34
N ASP A 55 -7.25 -12.67 0.80
CA ASP A 55 -7.21 -13.80 1.71
C ASP A 55 -7.08 -13.29 3.15
N GLU A 56 -7.10 -14.18 4.14
CA GLU A 56 -6.95 -13.82 5.56
C GLU A 56 -5.74 -12.90 5.77
N ASN A 57 -6.02 -11.66 6.18
CA ASN A 57 -5.03 -10.61 6.46
C ASN A 57 -4.14 -10.20 5.27
N THR A 58 -4.53 -10.56 4.04
CA THR A 58 -3.79 -10.24 2.81
C THR A 58 -4.62 -9.33 1.92
N TYR A 59 -4.05 -8.17 1.61
CA TYR A 59 -4.68 -7.10 0.84
C TYR A 59 -3.87 -6.82 -0.41
N VAL A 60 -4.55 -6.59 -1.52
CA VAL A 60 -3.92 -6.34 -2.81
C VAL A 60 -4.48 -5.11 -3.50
N LEU A 61 -3.63 -4.43 -4.24
CA LEU A 61 -4.03 -3.43 -5.22
C LEU A 61 -3.22 -3.60 -6.50
N SER A 62 -3.93 -3.68 -7.61
CA SER A 62 -3.36 -3.54 -8.94
C SER A 62 -3.64 -2.12 -9.44
N TYR A 63 -2.61 -1.34 -9.75
CA TYR A 63 -2.79 0.01 -10.29
C TYR A 63 -1.86 0.28 -11.45
N MET A 64 -2.30 1.17 -12.34
CA MET A 64 -1.51 1.64 -13.48
C MET A 64 -0.69 2.86 -13.09
N ILE A 65 0.60 2.86 -13.39
CA ILE A 65 1.45 4.04 -13.22
C ILE A 65 0.95 5.14 -14.18
N PRO A 66 0.63 6.35 -13.71
CA PRO A 66 0.14 7.41 -14.57
C PRO A 66 1.13 7.73 -15.71
N TRP A 67 0.64 8.24 -16.84
CA TRP A 67 1.50 8.55 -18.00
C TRP A 67 2.36 9.80 -17.81
N ASP A 68 1.96 10.67 -16.91
CA ASP A 68 2.51 12.00 -16.65
C ASP A 68 3.52 12.03 -15.49
N VAL A 69 3.73 10.92 -14.77
CA VAL A 69 4.74 10.87 -13.72
C VAL A 69 6.16 10.82 -14.29
N LEU A 70 7.12 11.36 -13.55
CA LEU A 70 8.53 11.34 -13.95
C LEU A 70 9.16 9.97 -13.66
N SER A 71 10.25 9.66 -14.36
CA SER A 71 11.09 8.52 -13.98
C SER A 71 11.78 8.85 -12.65
N GLY A 72 11.89 7.86 -11.76
CA GLY A 72 12.44 8.07 -10.43
C GLY A 72 11.97 7.03 -9.42
N SER A 73 12.44 7.16 -8.18
CA SER A 73 12.04 6.31 -7.06
C SER A 73 10.91 6.96 -6.27
N TYR A 74 9.87 6.19 -6.00
CA TYR A 74 8.66 6.65 -5.34
C TYR A 74 8.44 5.88 -4.04
N THR A 75 8.32 6.62 -2.94
CA THR A 75 7.92 6.07 -1.65
C THR A 75 6.42 5.86 -1.63
N VAL A 76 6.02 4.64 -1.32
CA VAL A 76 4.63 4.23 -1.20
C VAL A 76 4.34 3.94 0.26
N ASN A 77 3.27 4.52 0.76
CA ASN A 77 2.81 4.30 2.13
C ASN A 77 1.60 3.39 2.12
N VAL A 78 1.55 2.44 3.03
CA VAL A 78 0.39 1.58 3.28
C VAL A 78 -0.05 1.79 4.72
N TYR A 79 -1.34 1.97 4.97
CA TYR A 79 -1.85 2.15 6.32
C TYR A 79 -3.18 1.44 6.54
N VAL A 80 -3.35 0.95 7.76
CA VAL A 80 -4.58 0.32 8.24
C VAL A 80 -5.47 1.38 8.87
N MET A 81 -6.73 1.40 8.48
CA MET A 81 -7.78 2.21 9.09
C MET A 81 -8.66 1.32 9.96
N ASP A 82 -8.92 1.74 11.18
CA ASP A 82 -9.88 1.09 12.08
C ASP A 82 -11.33 1.55 11.81
N GLN A 83 -12.28 1.03 12.59
CA GLN A 83 -13.70 1.37 12.50
C GLN A 83 -13.99 2.85 12.79
N GLU A 84 -13.13 3.55 13.52
CA GLU A 84 -13.24 4.98 13.82
C GLU A 84 -12.62 5.87 12.73
N ASN A 85 -12.08 5.28 11.66
CA ASN A 85 -11.28 5.94 10.63
C ASN A 85 -9.97 6.56 11.17
N LYS A 86 -9.35 5.94 12.19
CA LYS A 86 -8.01 6.30 12.64
C LYS A 86 -6.98 5.38 12.00
N LYS A 87 -5.79 5.93 11.74
CA LYS A 87 -4.63 5.17 11.26
C LYS A 87 -4.06 4.40 12.46
N SER A 88 -4.03 3.07 12.38
CA SER A 88 -3.52 2.22 13.48
C SER A 88 -2.11 1.69 13.22
N SER A 89 -1.79 1.35 11.97
CA SER A 89 -0.48 0.83 11.56
C SER A 89 -0.07 1.36 10.19
N THR A 90 1.24 1.45 9.97
CA THR A 90 1.84 1.99 8.74
C THR A 90 3.00 1.11 8.26
N GLY A 91 3.05 0.82 6.97
CA GLY A 91 4.19 0.25 6.25
C GLY A 91 4.60 1.16 5.09
N SER A 92 5.82 1.00 4.60
CA SER A 92 6.27 1.72 3.41
C SER A 92 7.28 0.93 2.61
N PHE A 93 7.28 1.12 1.30
CA PHE A 93 8.30 0.57 0.40
C PHE A 93 8.62 1.57 -0.72
N VAL A 94 9.67 1.28 -1.48
CA VAL A 94 10.08 2.08 -2.63
C VAL A 94 9.98 1.23 -3.89
N TYR A 95 9.50 1.82 -4.98
CA TYR A 95 9.61 1.24 -6.32
C TYR A 95 10.09 2.30 -7.32
N THR A 96 10.54 1.84 -8.49
CA THR A 96 11.18 2.68 -9.49
C THR A 96 10.34 2.79 -10.77
N VAL A 97 9.99 4.01 -11.16
CA VAL A 97 9.47 4.29 -12.50
C VAL A 97 10.61 4.53 -13.47
N LYS A 98 10.59 3.85 -14.62
CA LYS A 98 11.55 4.02 -15.72
C LYS A 98 10.95 4.77 -16.91
#